data_AF-A0A382PIL7-F1
#
_entry.id   AF-A0A382PIL7-F1
#
_cell.length_a   1.000
_cell.length_b   1.000
_cell.length_c   1.000
_cell.angle_alpha   90.00
_cell.angle_beta   90.00
_cell.angle_gamma   90.00
#
_symmetry.space_group_name_H-M   'P 1'
#
loop_
_entity.id
_entity.type
_entity.pdbx_description
1 polymer ?
#
loop_
_entity_poly.entity_id
_entity_poly.type
_entity_poly.pdbx_seq_one_letter_code
_entity_poly.pdbx_strand_id
1 'polypeptide(L)'
;MKKFTRVITVSSFALLAVFVIAQVGKSSLVDQWEEVEEATKKGLPKTAIEKLNPLIDRALKEKAHAVAIRAIAQKINLEGAIQGNKPEEKITRMEAEMAKAPKEIVPMMNAVLANWYWQYFQRNRWRFTQRTRTAEAPGGDITTWDLPRILSEIDKQFQKTLAHHEVLKKEAVNDYNFLLNQGSVPDSYRPTLYDFVVHDALRFYSAGEQAGSKAQDAFVLSADSPIFASAKDFL
;
A
#
# COMPACT_ATOMS: atom_id res chain seq x y z
N MET A 1 -50.47 -60.72 58.03
CA MET A 1 -50.16 -60.86 56.58
C MET A 1 -48.79 -60.28 56.30
N LYS A 2 -48.09 -60.87 55.32
CA LYS A 2 -46.64 -61.12 55.28
C LYS A 2 -45.75 -59.89 55.06
N LYS A 3 -44.60 -59.90 55.76
CA LYS A 3 -43.39 -59.12 55.48
C LYS A 3 -42.76 -59.56 54.15
N PHE A 4 -42.18 -58.65 53.38
CA PHE A 4 -41.14 -58.96 52.40
C PHE A 4 -40.02 -57.93 52.47
N THR A 5 -38.83 -58.45 52.66
CA THR A 5 -37.52 -57.80 52.69
C THR A 5 -36.80 -58.11 51.37
N ARG A 6 -35.74 -57.35 51.04
CA ARG A 6 -34.65 -57.59 50.05
C ARG A 6 -34.91 -57.07 48.62
N VAL A 7 -33.94 -56.59 47.82
CA VAL A 7 -32.47 -56.58 47.90
C VAL A 7 -31.89 -55.50 46.96
N ILE A 8 -30.66 -55.11 47.25
CA ILE A 8 -29.69 -54.26 46.54
C ILE A 8 -29.31 -54.79 45.15
N THR A 9 -29.15 -53.91 44.15
CA THR A 9 -28.15 -53.96 43.05
C THR A 9 -28.33 -52.71 42.16
N VAL A 10 -27.41 -52.16 41.37
CA VAL A 10 -25.94 -52.10 41.19
C VAL A 10 -25.72 -50.96 40.15
N SER A 11 -24.57 -50.29 40.23
CA SER A 11 -23.98 -49.30 39.31
C SER A 11 -24.39 -49.27 37.83
N SER A 12 -24.52 -48.06 37.28
CA SER A 12 -24.22 -47.73 35.86
C SER A 12 -23.83 -46.25 35.75
N PHE A 13 -22.56 -45.98 35.45
CA PHE A 13 -22.09 -45.50 34.14
C PHE A 13 -22.43 -44.01 33.92
N ALA A 14 -21.52 -43.11 34.28
CA ALA A 14 -20.44 -42.63 33.40
C ALA A 14 -20.87 -41.42 32.56
N LEU A 15 -19.93 -40.47 32.46
CA LEU A 15 -19.93 -39.33 31.55
C LEU A 15 -20.99 -38.26 31.80
N LEU A 16 -20.76 -37.42 32.82
CA LEU A 16 -20.94 -36.00 32.59
C LEU A 16 -19.74 -35.53 31.74
N ALA A 17 -19.80 -35.80 30.43
CA ALA A 17 -18.86 -35.24 29.48
C ALA A 17 -19.07 -33.73 29.48
N VAL A 18 -18.18 -33.04 30.19
CA VAL A 18 -17.96 -31.61 30.05
C VAL A 18 -17.52 -31.39 28.60
N PHE A 19 -18.49 -31.10 27.74
CA PHE A 19 -18.24 -30.62 26.39
C PHE A 19 -17.81 -29.15 26.52
N VAL A 20 -16.61 -28.92 27.05
CA VAL A 20 -15.86 -27.69 26.78
C VAL A 20 -15.45 -27.82 25.32
N ILE A 21 -16.37 -27.44 24.43
CA ILE A 21 -15.96 -26.96 23.13
C ILE A 21 -15.12 -25.74 23.47
N ALA A 22 -13.80 -25.91 23.43
CA ALA A 22 -12.92 -24.78 23.24
C ALA A 22 -13.47 -24.07 22.00
N GLN A 23 -14.22 -22.98 22.24
CA GLN A 23 -14.46 -21.96 21.25
C GLN A 23 -13.07 -21.38 21.00
N VAL A 24 -12.28 -22.04 20.14
CA VAL A 24 -11.14 -21.41 19.50
C VAL A 24 -11.79 -20.29 18.69
N GLY A 25 -11.93 -19.13 19.32
CA GLY A 25 -12.46 -17.94 18.67
C GLY A 25 -11.68 -17.76 17.38
N LYS A 26 -12.36 -17.49 16.27
CA LYS A 26 -11.68 -17.11 15.03
C LYS A 26 -10.66 -16.04 15.39
N SER A 27 -9.36 -16.30 15.17
CA SER A 27 -8.34 -15.31 15.51
C SER A 27 -8.63 -14.01 14.76
N SER A 28 -8.25 -12.87 15.29
CA SER A 28 -8.50 -11.58 14.63
C SER A 28 -7.65 -11.46 13.35
N LEU A 29 -7.98 -10.52 12.46
CA LEU A 29 -7.10 -10.20 11.31
C LEU A 29 -5.72 -9.71 11.78
N VAL A 30 -5.65 -9.10 12.96
CA VAL A 30 -4.41 -8.64 13.59
C VAL A 30 -3.59 -9.84 14.05
N ASP A 31 -4.21 -10.84 14.69
CA ASP A 31 -3.52 -12.06 15.13
C ASP A 31 -2.90 -12.80 13.93
N GLN A 32 -3.65 -12.91 12.83
CA GLN A 32 -3.13 -13.51 11.58
C GLN A 32 -1.96 -12.71 10.99
N TRP A 33 -1.97 -11.40 11.14
CA TRP A 33 -0.87 -10.55 10.70
C TRP A 33 0.38 -10.74 11.57
N GLU A 34 0.23 -10.88 12.88
CA GLU A 34 1.36 -11.14 13.78
C GLU A 34 2.11 -12.42 13.39
N GLU A 35 1.39 -13.46 12.97
CA GLU A 35 1.99 -14.67 12.45
C GLU A 35 2.81 -14.45 11.16
N VAL A 36 2.36 -13.55 10.28
CA VAL A 36 3.10 -13.13 9.08
C VAL A 36 4.37 -12.37 9.47
N GLU A 37 4.26 -11.47 10.45
CA GLU A 37 5.41 -10.72 10.95
C GLU A 37 6.45 -11.63 11.61
N GLU A 38 6.01 -12.62 12.38
CA GLU A 38 6.89 -13.58 13.01
C GLU A 38 7.67 -14.39 11.97
N ALA A 39 6.99 -14.91 10.94
CA ALA A 39 7.63 -15.61 9.83
C ALA A 39 8.61 -14.69 9.07
N THR A 40 8.24 -13.42 8.87
CA THR A 40 9.10 -12.42 8.23
C THR A 40 10.36 -12.13 9.07
N LYS A 41 10.21 -11.95 10.38
CA LYS A 41 11.32 -11.72 11.34
C LYS A 41 12.28 -12.91 11.40
N LYS A 42 11.77 -14.13 11.22
CA LYS A 42 12.55 -15.38 11.13
C LYS A 42 13.22 -15.59 9.77
N GLY A 43 13.06 -14.67 8.80
CA GLY A 43 13.64 -14.82 7.47
C GLY A 43 12.98 -15.93 6.64
N LEU A 44 11.70 -16.22 6.88
CA LEU A 44 10.92 -17.26 6.19
C LEU A 44 9.90 -16.64 5.21
N PRO A 45 10.34 -16.04 4.09
CA PRO A 45 9.45 -15.30 3.20
C PRO A 45 8.39 -16.20 2.54
N LYS A 46 8.70 -17.47 2.26
CA LYS A 46 7.72 -18.44 1.72
C LYS A 46 6.59 -18.71 2.71
N THR A 47 6.93 -18.99 3.96
CA THR A 47 5.95 -19.22 5.04
C THR A 47 5.12 -17.96 5.28
N ALA A 48 5.73 -16.78 5.26
CA ALA A 48 4.98 -15.52 5.38
C ALA A 48 3.99 -15.33 4.23
N ILE A 49 4.35 -15.66 2.99
CA ILE A 49 3.45 -15.63 1.82
C ILE A 49 2.29 -16.64 1.98
N GLU A 50 2.56 -17.86 2.43
CA GLU A 50 1.54 -18.88 2.68
C GLU A 50 0.49 -18.40 3.70
N LYS A 51 0.93 -17.66 4.74
CA LYS A 51 0.05 -17.06 5.75
C LYS A 51 -0.69 -15.81 5.24
N LEU A 52 -0.10 -15.06 4.31
CA LEU A 52 -0.72 -13.87 3.72
C LEU A 52 -1.91 -14.20 2.83
N ASN A 53 -1.89 -15.30 2.08
CA ASN A 53 -2.99 -15.68 1.18
C ASN A 53 -4.36 -15.78 1.88
N PRO A 54 -4.54 -16.60 2.95
CA PRO A 54 -5.82 -16.67 3.65
C PRO A 54 -6.18 -15.36 4.37
N LEU A 55 -5.18 -14.58 4.80
CA LEU A 55 -5.40 -13.25 5.39
C LEU A 55 -5.98 -12.26 4.37
N ILE A 56 -5.45 -12.24 3.14
CA ILE A 56 -5.97 -11.40 2.04
C ILE A 56 -7.41 -11.80 1.75
N ASP A 57 -7.69 -13.09 1.54
CA ASP A 57 -9.03 -13.58 1.23
C ASP A 57 -10.06 -13.18 2.31
N ARG A 58 -9.67 -13.31 3.58
CA ARG A 58 -10.51 -12.94 4.71
C ARG A 58 -10.69 -11.44 4.81
N ALA A 59 -9.63 -10.65 4.69
CA ALA A 59 -9.70 -9.19 4.74
C ALA A 59 -10.59 -8.62 3.62
N LEU A 60 -10.54 -9.21 2.42
CA LEU A 60 -11.43 -8.84 1.31
C LEU A 60 -12.90 -9.18 1.62
N LYS A 61 -13.18 -10.39 2.16
CA LYS A 61 -14.55 -10.81 2.56
C LYS A 61 -15.13 -9.96 3.68
N GLU A 62 -14.32 -9.59 4.66
CA GLU A 62 -14.70 -8.77 5.80
C GLU A 62 -14.67 -7.27 5.48
N LYS A 63 -14.30 -6.88 4.25
CA LYS A 63 -14.12 -5.48 3.81
C LYS A 63 -13.13 -4.69 4.67
N ALA A 64 -12.15 -5.37 5.26
CA ALA A 64 -11.03 -4.76 5.97
C ALA A 64 -10.01 -4.25 4.94
N HIS A 65 -10.36 -3.17 4.23
CA HIS A 65 -9.62 -2.64 3.09
C HIS A 65 -8.15 -2.33 3.41
N ALA A 66 -7.88 -1.68 4.54
CA ALA A 66 -6.52 -1.37 4.97
C ALA A 66 -5.64 -2.62 5.17
N VAL A 67 -6.20 -3.66 5.79
CA VAL A 67 -5.51 -4.95 6.00
C VAL A 67 -5.27 -5.64 4.66
N ALA A 68 -6.27 -5.70 3.79
CA ALA A 68 -6.15 -6.34 2.48
C ALA A 68 -5.04 -5.69 1.64
N ILE A 69 -5.04 -4.36 1.53
CA ILE A 69 -4.03 -3.63 0.74
C ILE A 69 -2.64 -3.84 1.33
N ARG A 70 -2.48 -3.74 2.66
CA ARG A 70 -1.18 -3.97 3.33
C ARG A 70 -0.67 -5.39 3.10
N ALA A 71 -1.56 -6.38 3.17
CA ALA A 71 -1.23 -7.78 2.95
C ALA A 71 -0.83 -8.08 1.50
N ILE A 72 -1.54 -7.52 0.52
CA ILE A 72 -1.17 -7.62 -0.90
C ILE A 72 0.21 -6.97 -1.13
N ALA A 73 0.43 -5.75 -0.61
CA ALA A 73 1.71 -5.07 -0.74
C ALA A 73 2.87 -5.85 -0.09
N GLN A 74 2.64 -6.44 1.09
CA GLN A 74 3.62 -7.26 1.78
C GLN A 74 3.94 -8.55 1.02
N LYS A 75 2.92 -9.23 0.48
CA LYS A 75 3.08 -10.41 -0.37
C LYS A 75 3.99 -10.08 -1.56
N ILE A 76 3.69 -9.00 -2.29
CA ILE A 76 4.50 -8.54 -3.43
C ILE A 76 5.96 -8.27 -3.01
N ASN A 77 6.17 -7.62 -1.87
CA ASN A 77 7.52 -7.37 -1.35
C ASN A 77 8.29 -8.65 -1.05
N LEU A 78 7.66 -9.64 -0.42
CA LEU A 78 8.27 -10.92 -0.07
C LEU A 78 8.57 -11.77 -1.31
N GLU A 79 7.64 -11.81 -2.27
CA GLU A 79 7.89 -12.52 -3.53
C GLU A 79 9.03 -11.86 -4.32
N GLY A 80 9.07 -10.53 -4.34
CA GLY A 80 10.18 -9.77 -4.90
C GLY A 80 11.51 -10.13 -4.21
N ALA A 81 11.53 -10.22 -2.88
CA ALA A 81 12.73 -10.62 -2.14
C ALA A 81 13.22 -12.03 -2.53
N ILE A 82 12.32 -12.96 -2.84
CA ILE A 82 12.67 -14.31 -3.31
C ILE A 82 13.21 -14.29 -4.76
N GLN A 83 12.73 -13.38 -5.61
CA GLN A 83 13.02 -13.35 -7.06
C GLN A 83 14.11 -12.33 -7.47
N GLY A 84 14.86 -11.78 -6.51
CA GLY A 84 15.99 -10.87 -6.78
C GLY A 84 15.69 -9.37 -6.61
N ASN A 85 14.51 -9.03 -6.09
CA ASN A 85 14.09 -7.70 -5.64
C ASN A 85 14.17 -6.59 -6.70
N LYS A 86 13.85 -6.96 -7.95
CA LYS A 86 13.75 -6.03 -9.08
C LYS A 86 12.56 -5.07 -8.90
N PRO A 87 12.77 -3.74 -8.88
CA PRO A 87 11.68 -2.78 -8.68
C PRO A 87 10.55 -2.85 -9.71
N GLU A 88 10.89 -3.13 -10.97
CA GLU A 88 9.94 -3.33 -12.09
C GLU A 88 8.96 -4.47 -11.85
N GLU A 89 9.41 -5.53 -11.16
CA GLU A 89 8.54 -6.67 -10.87
C GLU A 89 7.50 -6.31 -9.82
N LYS A 90 7.83 -5.47 -8.84
CA LYS A 90 6.87 -5.05 -7.81
C LYS A 90 5.72 -4.26 -8.44
N ILE A 91 6.03 -3.35 -9.35
CA ILE A 91 5.05 -2.56 -10.10
C ILE A 91 4.15 -3.49 -10.92
N THR A 92 4.74 -4.36 -11.74
CA THR A 92 3.98 -5.30 -12.59
C THR A 92 3.07 -6.21 -11.75
N ARG A 93 3.54 -6.70 -10.59
CA ARG A 93 2.73 -7.52 -9.69
C ARG A 93 1.60 -6.72 -9.06
N MET A 94 1.84 -5.47 -8.64
CA MET A 94 0.78 -4.62 -8.10
C MET A 94 -0.30 -4.39 -9.15
N GLU A 95 0.06 -4.09 -10.38
CA GLU A 95 -0.89 -3.92 -11.48
C GLU A 95 -1.70 -5.20 -11.74
N ALA A 96 -1.07 -6.38 -11.66
CA ALA A 96 -1.75 -7.67 -11.79
C ALA A 96 -2.71 -7.97 -10.64
N GLU A 97 -2.35 -7.62 -9.40
CA GLU A 97 -3.24 -7.76 -8.22
C GLU A 97 -4.40 -6.76 -8.28
N MET A 98 -4.15 -5.52 -8.73
CA MET A 98 -5.19 -4.50 -8.94
C MET A 98 -6.23 -4.91 -9.98
N ALA A 99 -5.85 -5.69 -11.00
CA ALA A 99 -6.78 -6.20 -12.01
C ALA A 99 -7.81 -7.20 -11.43
N LYS A 100 -7.45 -7.88 -10.33
CA LYS A 100 -8.29 -8.89 -9.64
C LYS A 100 -8.98 -8.34 -8.39
N ALA A 101 -8.52 -7.20 -7.89
CA ALA A 101 -9.01 -6.59 -6.68
C ALA A 101 -10.45 -6.03 -6.82
N PRO A 102 -11.24 -6.02 -5.73
CA PRO A 102 -12.50 -5.29 -5.68
C PRO A 102 -12.30 -3.80 -5.99
N LYS A 103 -13.26 -3.18 -6.69
CA LYS A 103 -13.13 -1.79 -7.17
C LYS A 103 -13.00 -0.78 -6.04
N GLU A 104 -13.45 -1.12 -4.84
CA GLU A 104 -13.41 -0.31 -3.64
C GLU A 104 -11.98 -0.06 -3.14
N ILE A 105 -11.07 -1.04 -3.26
CA ILE A 105 -9.69 -0.89 -2.76
C ILE A 105 -8.72 -0.37 -3.82
N VAL A 106 -9.10 -0.45 -5.11
CA VAL A 106 -8.27 -0.05 -6.24
C VAL A 106 -7.76 1.40 -6.14
N PRO A 107 -8.55 2.41 -5.69
CA PRO A 107 -8.03 3.77 -5.54
C PRO A 107 -6.81 3.82 -4.61
N MET A 108 -6.89 3.21 -3.43
CA MET A 108 -5.75 3.20 -2.50
C MET A 108 -4.60 2.32 -2.98
N MET A 109 -4.85 1.27 -3.78
CA MET A 109 -3.77 0.53 -4.46
C MET A 109 -3.05 1.41 -5.51
N ASN A 110 -3.76 2.28 -6.25
CA ASN A 110 -3.12 3.27 -7.12
C ASN A 110 -2.24 4.23 -6.32
N ALA A 111 -2.66 4.67 -5.12
CA ALA A 111 -1.84 5.52 -4.25
C ALA A 111 -0.55 4.82 -3.81
N VAL A 112 -0.64 3.53 -3.45
CA VAL A 112 0.55 2.71 -3.12
C VAL A 112 1.46 2.58 -4.35
N LEU A 113 0.89 2.34 -5.53
CA LEU A 113 1.64 2.24 -6.78
C LEU A 113 2.35 3.56 -7.13
N ALA A 114 1.68 4.70 -6.98
CA ALA A 114 2.27 6.04 -7.15
C ALA A 114 3.49 6.21 -6.23
N ASN A 115 3.35 5.82 -4.96
CA ASN A 115 4.44 5.84 -3.99
C ASN A 115 5.61 4.93 -4.38
N TRP A 116 5.35 3.76 -4.95
CA TRP A 116 6.41 2.84 -5.39
C TRP A 116 7.19 3.39 -6.58
N TYR A 117 6.50 3.96 -7.56
CA TYR A 117 7.14 4.70 -8.65
C TYR A 117 7.97 5.87 -8.09
N TRP A 118 7.42 6.62 -7.15
CA TRP A 118 8.12 7.74 -6.51
C TRP A 118 9.37 7.30 -5.76
N GLN A 119 9.29 6.24 -4.96
CA GLN A 119 10.44 5.67 -4.26
C GLN A 119 11.51 5.16 -5.23
N TYR A 120 11.11 4.54 -6.34
CA TYR A 120 12.04 4.14 -7.39
C TYR A 120 12.77 5.36 -7.97
N PHE A 121 12.02 6.40 -8.32
CA PHE A 121 12.58 7.65 -8.83
C PHE A 121 13.57 8.27 -7.84
N GLN A 122 13.18 8.43 -6.57
CA GLN A 122 14.03 9.01 -5.54
C GLN A 122 15.34 8.24 -5.35
N ARG A 123 15.30 6.90 -5.33
CA ARG A 123 16.51 6.06 -5.22
C ARG A 123 17.42 6.15 -6.44
N ASN A 124 16.89 6.49 -7.61
CA ASN A 124 17.61 6.50 -8.88
C ASN A 124 17.74 7.92 -9.48
N ARG A 125 17.50 8.98 -8.69
CA ARG A 125 17.41 10.37 -9.17
C ARG A 125 18.62 10.78 -10.01
N TRP A 126 19.83 10.39 -9.58
CA TRP A 126 21.09 10.67 -10.28
C TRP A 126 21.18 10.04 -11.68
N ARG A 127 20.52 8.89 -11.91
CA ARG A 127 20.47 8.24 -13.24
C ARG A 127 19.59 9.04 -14.20
N PHE A 128 18.48 9.55 -13.70
CA PHE A 128 17.54 10.34 -14.50
C PHE A 128 18.12 11.70 -14.91
N THR A 129 19.00 12.30 -14.09
CA THR A 129 19.70 13.53 -14.44
C THR A 129 20.78 13.34 -15.52
N GLN A 130 21.27 12.12 -15.72
CA GLN A 130 22.34 11.81 -16.67
C GLN A 130 21.81 11.30 -18.03
N ARG A 131 20.52 11.03 -18.14
CA ARG A 131 19.92 10.47 -19.37
C ARG A 131 19.37 11.57 -20.26
N THR A 132 19.84 11.59 -21.51
CA THR A 132 19.13 12.29 -22.60
C THR A 132 17.83 11.57 -22.90
N ARG A 133 16.79 12.36 -23.20
CA ARG A 133 15.45 11.90 -23.55
C ARG A 133 15.53 10.85 -24.67
N THR A 134 15.10 9.62 -24.41
CA THR A 134 15.14 8.53 -25.40
C THR A 134 13.93 8.63 -26.32
N ALA A 135 14.16 8.59 -27.64
CA ALA A 135 13.08 8.64 -28.64
C ALA A 135 12.37 7.30 -28.85
N GLU A 136 12.91 6.20 -28.31
CA GLU A 136 12.28 4.88 -28.37
C GLU A 136 11.06 4.80 -27.43
N ALA A 137 10.01 4.16 -27.92
CA ALA A 137 8.83 3.86 -27.13
C ALA A 137 9.24 3.03 -25.90
N PRO A 138 9.03 3.53 -24.67
CA PRO A 138 9.47 2.81 -23.48
C PRO A 138 8.70 1.50 -23.34
N GLY A 139 9.41 0.39 -23.18
CA GLY A 139 8.81 -0.89 -22.78
C GLY A 139 8.33 -0.87 -21.33
N GLY A 140 7.88 -2.02 -20.82
CA GLY A 140 7.49 -2.19 -19.41
C GLY A 140 8.65 -2.12 -18.40
N ASP A 141 9.90 -2.04 -18.87
CA ASP A 141 11.08 -1.94 -18.02
C ASP A 141 11.33 -0.50 -17.56
N ILE A 142 10.94 -0.21 -16.31
CA ILE A 142 11.14 1.09 -15.65
C ILE A 142 12.60 1.54 -15.64
N THR A 143 13.57 0.61 -15.72
CA THR A 143 15.00 0.94 -15.73
C THR A 143 15.43 1.62 -17.02
N THR A 144 14.61 1.58 -18.07
CA THR A 144 14.87 2.23 -19.36
C THR A 144 14.20 3.61 -19.48
N TRP A 145 13.31 3.96 -18.54
CA TRP A 145 12.50 5.16 -18.66
C TRP A 145 13.32 6.44 -18.47
N ASP A 146 12.87 7.50 -19.14
CA ASP A 146 13.39 8.85 -18.98
C ASP A 146 12.64 9.61 -17.85
N LEU A 147 13.13 10.80 -17.51
CA LEU A 147 12.57 11.62 -16.44
C LEU A 147 11.10 11.99 -16.70
N PRO A 148 10.70 12.51 -17.87
CA PRO A 148 9.30 12.82 -18.16
C PRO A 148 8.37 11.62 -18.01
N ARG A 149 8.78 10.43 -18.48
CA ARG A 149 7.96 9.21 -18.43
C ARG A 149 7.67 8.78 -17.00
N ILE A 150 8.70 8.68 -16.15
CA ILE A 150 8.50 8.24 -14.75
C ILE A 150 7.63 9.22 -13.97
N LEU A 151 7.82 10.53 -14.17
CA LEU A 151 6.99 11.55 -13.53
C LEU A 151 5.53 11.50 -14.01
N SER A 152 5.31 11.28 -15.31
CA SER A 152 3.97 11.14 -15.88
C SER A 152 3.24 9.89 -15.37
N GLU A 153 3.93 8.77 -15.17
CA GLU A 153 3.28 7.58 -14.59
C GLU A 153 2.96 7.76 -13.11
N ILE A 154 3.78 8.47 -12.33
CA ILE A 154 3.45 8.83 -10.94
C ILE A 154 2.21 9.72 -10.89
N ASP A 155 2.20 10.79 -11.69
CA ASP A 155 1.07 11.71 -11.81
C ASP A 155 -0.22 10.96 -12.17
N LYS A 156 -0.17 10.11 -13.21
CA LYS A 156 -1.30 9.29 -13.64
C LYS A 156 -1.89 8.44 -12.52
N GLN A 157 -1.06 7.80 -11.68
CA GLN A 157 -1.60 6.99 -10.58
C GLN A 157 -2.22 7.86 -9.47
N PHE A 158 -1.65 9.03 -9.16
CA PHE A 158 -2.28 9.98 -8.24
C PHE A 158 -3.60 10.51 -8.79
N GLN A 159 -3.66 10.91 -10.06
CA GLN A 159 -4.88 11.38 -10.71
C GLN A 159 -5.98 10.32 -10.70
N LYS A 160 -5.65 9.05 -11.00
CA LYS A 160 -6.59 7.94 -10.87
C LYS A 160 -7.12 7.80 -9.45
N THR A 161 -6.27 7.94 -8.44
CA THR A 161 -6.70 7.88 -7.03
C THR A 161 -7.63 9.04 -6.70
N LEU A 162 -7.21 10.27 -7.00
CA LEU A 162 -7.92 11.51 -6.67
C LEU A 162 -9.23 11.67 -7.45
N ALA A 163 -9.40 11.00 -8.59
CA ALA A 163 -10.68 10.91 -9.28
C ALA A 163 -11.79 10.33 -8.38
N HIS A 164 -11.45 9.53 -7.36
CA HIS A 164 -12.38 8.98 -6.36
C HIS A 164 -12.57 9.89 -5.12
N HIS A 165 -12.31 11.20 -5.24
CA HIS A 165 -12.39 12.17 -4.14
C HIS A 165 -13.71 12.09 -3.32
N GLU A 166 -14.86 11.86 -3.95
CA GLU A 166 -16.15 11.74 -3.25
C GLU A 166 -16.19 10.61 -2.21
N VAL A 167 -15.49 9.50 -2.48
CA VAL A 167 -15.37 8.36 -1.56
C VAL A 167 -14.27 8.65 -0.53
N LEU A 168 -13.10 9.10 -0.99
CA LEU A 168 -11.94 9.35 -0.15
C LEU A 168 -12.19 10.43 0.93
N LYS A 169 -13.06 11.41 0.65
CA LYS A 169 -13.46 12.44 1.63
C LYS A 169 -14.41 11.92 2.72
N LYS A 170 -15.03 10.75 2.53
CA LYS A 170 -15.95 10.14 3.49
C LYS A 170 -15.27 9.13 4.42
N GLU A 171 -14.12 8.63 4.03
CA GLU A 171 -13.35 7.65 4.81
C GLU A 171 -12.40 8.38 5.77
N ALA A 172 -12.50 8.06 7.06
CA ALA A 172 -11.60 8.60 8.06
C ALA A 172 -10.20 8.00 7.87
N VAL A 173 -9.17 8.83 7.98
CA VAL A 173 -7.77 8.38 7.86
C VAL A 173 -7.43 7.29 8.88
N ASN A 174 -8.08 7.34 10.05
CA ASN A 174 -7.88 6.41 11.14
C ASN A 174 -8.33 4.97 10.84
N ASP A 175 -9.31 4.79 9.97
CA ASP A 175 -9.76 3.47 9.52
C ASP A 175 -8.67 2.76 8.69
N TYR A 176 -7.66 3.51 8.24
CA TYR A 176 -6.54 3.04 7.44
C TYR A 176 -5.21 3.05 8.19
N ASN A 177 -5.18 3.26 9.51
CA ASN A 177 -3.94 3.24 10.32
C ASN A 177 -3.13 1.95 10.16
N PHE A 178 -3.78 0.83 9.85
CA PHE A 178 -3.06 -0.40 9.58
C PHE A 178 -2.27 -0.34 8.26
N LEU A 179 -2.76 0.38 7.25
CA LEU A 179 -2.07 0.55 5.98
C LEU A 179 -1.06 1.70 6.02
N LEU A 180 -1.41 2.80 6.68
CA LEU A 180 -0.67 4.05 6.64
C LEU A 180 0.43 4.09 7.71
N ASN A 181 1.57 4.66 7.35
CA ASN A 181 2.58 4.99 8.34
C ASN A 181 2.17 6.27 9.07
N GLN A 182 1.93 6.18 10.37
CA GLN A 182 1.55 7.33 11.18
C GLN A 182 2.69 8.36 11.24
N GLY A 183 2.34 9.62 11.00
CA GLY A 183 3.25 10.76 11.17
C GLY A 183 3.22 11.30 12.59
N SER A 184 3.92 12.42 12.80
CA SER A 184 3.94 13.15 14.09
C SER A 184 2.82 14.19 14.23
N VAL A 185 2.09 14.47 13.15
CA VAL A 185 1.02 15.49 13.12
C VAL A 185 -0.32 14.81 13.42
N PRO A 186 -1.16 15.36 14.31
CA PRO A 186 -2.48 14.81 14.60
C PRO A 186 -3.39 14.71 13.37
N ASP A 187 -4.26 13.70 13.36
CA ASP A 187 -5.22 13.48 12.26
C ASP A 187 -6.21 14.63 12.10
N SER A 188 -6.42 15.45 13.12
CA SER A 188 -7.29 16.64 13.04
C SER A 188 -6.90 17.60 11.92
N TYR A 189 -5.63 17.58 11.48
CA TYR A 189 -5.14 18.40 10.37
C TYR A 189 -5.36 17.75 8.99
N ARG A 190 -5.56 16.43 8.94
CA ARG A 190 -5.80 15.64 7.71
C ARG A 190 -6.75 14.47 8.04
N PRO A 191 -8.03 14.77 8.32
CA PRO A 191 -8.95 13.78 8.91
C PRO A 191 -9.37 12.68 7.93
N THR A 192 -9.29 12.92 6.62
CA THR A 192 -9.78 11.99 5.61
C THR A 192 -8.66 11.34 4.80
N LEU A 193 -8.97 10.21 4.16
CA LEU A 193 -8.04 9.62 3.19
C LEU A 193 -7.73 10.56 2.02
N TYR A 194 -8.69 11.40 1.62
CA TYR A 194 -8.44 12.40 0.59
C TYR A 194 -7.33 13.36 1.00
N ASP A 195 -7.36 13.87 2.23
CA ASP A 195 -6.33 14.78 2.75
C ASP A 195 -4.95 14.11 2.79
N PHE A 196 -4.91 12.83 3.15
CA PHE A 196 -3.68 12.04 3.12
C PHE A 196 -3.12 11.90 1.71
N VAL A 197 -3.93 11.49 0.74
CA VAL A 197 -3.49 11.29 -0.66
C VAL A 197 -3.08 12.62 -1.30
N VAL A 198 -3.84 13.70 -1.07
CA VAL A 198 -3.48 15.04 -1.57
C VAL A 198 -2.16 15.51 -0.98
N HIS A 199 -1.94 15.31 0.33
CA HIS A 199 -0.67 15.68 0.95
C HIS A 199 0.51 14.93 0.31
N ASP A 200 0.33 13.66 0.01
CA ASP A 200 1.36 12.85 -0.64
C ASP A 200 1.60 13.24 -2.10
N ALA A 201 0.54 13.54 -2.84
CA ALA A 201 0.63 14.08 -4.20
C ALA A 201 1.33 15.45 -4.22
N LEU A 202 1.02 16.35 -3.28
CA LEU A 202 1.69 17.65 -3.14
C LEU A 202 3.19 17.50 -2.88
N ARG A 203 3.58 16.51 -2.04
CA ARG A 203 4.98 16.18 -1.81
C ARG A 203 5.68 15.74 -3.10
N PHE A 204 5.01 14.93 -3.92
CA PHE A 204 5.50 14.54 -5.23
C PHE A 204 5.64 15.75 -6.18
N TYR A 205 4.59 16.55 -6.36
CA TYR A 205 4.59 17.68 -7.29
C TYR A 205 5.66 18.72 -6.92
N SER A 206 5.77 19.06 -5.63
CA SER A 206 6.78 20.01 -5.14
C SER A 206 8.21 19.52 -5.39
N ALA A 207 8.45 18.21 -5.29
CA ALA A 207 9.77 17.64 -5.53
C ALA A 207 10.05 17.38 -7.02
N GLY A 208 9.01 17.14 -7.83
CA GLY A 208 9.10 17.01 -9.29
C GLY A 208 9.58 18.31 -9.95
N GLU A 209 9.04 19.45 -9.52
CA GLU A 209 9.51 20.79 -9.92
C GLU A 209 11.01 20.97 -9.63
N GLN A 210 11.46 20.53 -8.45
CA GLN A 210 12.87 20.59 -8.05
C GLN A 210 13.77 19.58 -8.79
N ALA A 211 13.21 18.51 -9.33
CA ALA A 211 13.95 17.44 -9.98
C ALA A 211 14.31 17.72 -11.45
N GLY A 212 14.05 18.93 -11.94
CA GLY A 212 14.31 19.30 -13.32
C GLY A 212 13.11 19.04 -14.25
N SER A 213 11.93 18.72 -13.70
CA SER A 213 10.66 18.99 -14.38
C SER A 213 10.41 20.50 -14.37
N LYS A 214 11.30 21.26 -15.01
CA LYS A 214 10.90 22.57 -15.50
C LYS A 214 9.80 22.27 -16.50
N ALA A 215 8.59 22.78 -16.25
CA ALA A 215 7.58 22.85 -17.29
C ALA A 215 8.27 23.36 -18.57
N GLN A 216 7.92 22.81 -19.73
CA GLN A 216 8.53 23.30 -20.98
C GLN A 216 8.29 24.81 -21.17
N ASP A 217 7.28 25.35 -20.49
CA ASP A 217 6.92 26.78 -20.41
C ASP A 217 7.27 27.43 -19.05
N ALA A 218 8.19 26.86 -18.27
CA ALA A 218 8.62 27.49 -17.02
C ALA A 218 9.26 28.85 -17.33
N PHE A 219 8.73 29.91 -16.75
CA PHE A 219 9.31 31.24 -16.87
C PHE A 219 10.70 31.25 -16.21
N VAL A 220 11.75 31.20 -17.04
CA VAL A 220 13.14 31.27 -16.60
C VAL A 220 13.63 32.69 -16.82
N LEU A 221 13.95 33.38 -15.72
CA LEU A 221 14.70 34.64 -15.80
C LEU A 221 16.13 34.31 -16.21
N SER A 222 16.49 34.61 -17.47
CA SER A 222 17.87 34.50 -17.94
C SER A 222 18.77 35.45 -17.17
N ALA A 223 20.01 35.05 -16.88
CA ALA A 223 21.02 35.94 -16.30
C ALA A 223 21.34 37.12 -17.25
N ASP A 224 21.18 36.90 -18.55
CA ASP A 224 21.37 37.91 -19.58
C ASP A 224 20.10 38.74 -19.84
N SER A 225 19.06 38.55 -19.02
CA SER A 225 17.80 39.28 -19.16
C SER A 225 17.99 40.76 -18.78
N PRO A 226 17.45 41.71 -19.58
CA PRO A 226 17.43 43.13 -19.23
C PRO A 226 16.68 43.43 -17.93
N ILE A 227 15.95 42.46 -17.36
CA ILE A 227 15.27 42.57 -16.06
C ILE A 227 16.21 42.97 -14.91
N PHE A 228 17.51 42.67 -15.04
CA PHE A 228 18.54 43.05 -14.07
C PHE A 228 19.42 44.21 -14.56
N ALA A 229 19.14 44.77 -15.74
CA ALA A 229 19.91 45.87 -16.31
C ALA A 229 19.47 47.23 -15.75
N SER A 230 20.11 48.31 -16.22
CA SER A 230 19.76 49.66 -15.82
C SER A 230 18.32 50.00 -16.23
N ALA A 231 17.67 50.95 -15.53
CA ALA A 231 16.29 51.34 -15.84
C ALA A 231 16.08 51.81 -17.29
N LYS A 232 17.14 52.30 -17.95
CA LYS A 232 17.12 52.69 -19.36
C LYS A 232 17.15 51.48 -20.31
N ASP A 233 17.79 50.40 -19.91
CA ASP A 233 17.93 49.18 -20.72
C ASP A 233 16.81 48.15 -20.46
N PHE A 234 16.09 48.32 -19.34
CA PHE A 234 14.95 47.49 -18.95
C PHE A 234 13.62 47.91 -19.63
N LEU A 235 13.43 49.21 -19.89
CA LEU A 235 12.23 49.80 -20.51
C LEU A 235 12.28 49.71 -22.04
#